data_AF-A0A3S2M7J4-F1
#
_entry.id   AF-A0A3S2M7J4-F1
#
_cell.length_a   1.000
_cell.length_b   1.000
_cell.length_c   1.000
_cell.angle_alpha   90.00
_cell.angle_beta   90.00
_cell.angle_gamma   90.00
#
_symmetry.space_group_name_H-M   'P 1'
#
loop_
_entity.id
_entity.type
_entity.pdbx_description
1 polymer ?
#
loop_
_entity_poly.entity_id
_entity_poly.type
_entity_poly.pdbx_seq_one_letter_code
_entity_poly.pdbx_strand_id
1 'polypeptide(L)'
;MPFTFLRDPWNWLDFIVIVMAFIDLGNVSALRTFRVLRALKTISVIPGLKTIVGALIQSVKKLADVMILTVFCLSVFALIGLQLFMGLLRQKCVRSLNHCINSSYSPNTTFVCNNRTWSSPADFLTNEDNFYKVEGAKDGLICGYGSDAG
;
A
#
# COMPACT_ATOMS: atom_id res chain seq x y z
N MET A 1 38.98 -1.24 30.60
CA MET A 1 37.50 -1.28 30.73
C MET A 1 36.90 -1.10 29.34
N PRO A 2 36.45 -2.19 28.67
CA PRO A 2 36.24 -2.24 27.23
C PRO A 2 34.78 -1.96 26.80
N PHE A 3 34.08 -1.02 27.45
CA PHE A 3 32.66 -0.75 27.16
C PHE A 3 32.41 0.64 26.54
N THR A 4 33.45 1.41 26.20
CA THR A 4 33.29 2.75 25.57
C THR A 4 33.08 2.69 24.05
N PHE A 5 33.32 1.54 23.42
CA PHE A 5 33.23 1.35 21.96
C PHE A 5 31.78 1.43 21.42
N LEU A 6 30.77 1.14 22.24
CA LEU A 6 29.35 1.15 21.83
C LEU A 6 28.66 2.51 21.99
N ARG A 7 29.37 3.56 22.42
CA ARG A 7 28.78 4.90 22.62
C ARG A 7 28.66 5.70 21.32
N ASP A 8 29.44 5.34 20.31
CA ASP A 8 29.41 6.00 19.00
C ASP A 8 28.42 5.30 18.06
N PRO A 9 27.34 5.97 17.61
CA PRO A 9 26.32 5.40 16.74
C PRO A 9 26.88 4.96 15.37
N TRP A 10 28.00 5.56 14.95
CA TRP A 10 28.74 5.19 13.74
C TRP A 10 29.38 3.80 13.84
N ASN A 11 29.81 3.43 15.04
CA ASN A 11 30.42 2.13 15.30
C ASN A 11 29.36 1.02 15.43
N TRP A 12 28.16 1.37 15.91
CA TRP A 12 26.97 0.50 15.80
C TRP A 12 26.58 0.21 14.36
N LEU A 13 26.63 1.21 13.47
CA LEU A 13 26.34 1.02 12.05
C LEU A 13 27.35 0.04 11.42
N ASP A 14 28.65 0.18 11.71
CA ASP A 14 29.67 -0.76 11.21
C ASP A 14 29.43 -2.18 11.73
N PHE A 15 29.05 -2.35 13.01
CA PHE A 15 28.71 -3.65 13.57
C PHE A 15 27.49 -4.29 12.89
N ILE A 16 26.42 -3.54 12.63
CA ILE A 16 25.23 -4.03 11.93
C ILE A 16 25.59 -4.48 10.51
N VAL A 17 26.39 -3.69 9.78
CA VAL A 17 26.81 -4.06 8.42
C VAL A 17 27.65 -5.34 8.41
N ILE A 18 28.54 -5.51 9.39
CA ILE A 18 29.37 -6.73 9.53
C ILE A 18 28.50 -7.95 9.87
N VAL A 19 27.56 -7.82 10.81
CA VAL A 19 26.65 -8.92 11.21
C VAL A 19 25.73 -9.32 10.05
N MET A 20 25.14 -8.35 9.34
CA MET A 20 24.29 -8.62 8.19
C MET A 20 25.06 -9.30 7.06
N ALA A 21 26.32 -8.90 6.82
CA ALA A 21 27.20 -9.57 5.84
C ALA A 21 27.59 -11.01 6.25
N PHE A 22 27.56 -11.36 7.53
CA PHE A 22 27.76 -12.74 8.00
C PHE A 22 26.50 -13.60 7.86
N ILE A 23 25.31 -13.00 7.91
CA ILE A 23 24.02 -13.66 7.70
C ILE A 23 23.80 -14.01 6.21
N ASP A 24 24.54 -13.35 5.30
CA ASP A 24 24.52 -13.58 3.84
C ASP A 24 25.01 -14.97 3.37
N LEU A 25 25.42 -15.88 4.27
CA LEU A 25 25.78 -17.27 3.89
C LEU A 25 24.55 -18.14 3.55
N GLY A 26 23.33 -17.66 3.78
CA GLY A 26 22.08 -18.32 3.39
C GLY A 26 21.49 -17.75 2.10
N ASN A 27 21.42 -18.57 1.05
CA ASN A 27 20.98 -18.23 -0.31
C ASN A 27 19.64 -17.42 -0.40
N VAL A 28 19.71 -16.08 -0.46
CA VAL A 28 18.53 -15.22 -0.71
C VAL A 28 18.87 -14.11 -1.73
N SER A 29 18.00 -13.89 -2.71
CA SER A 29 18.21 -12.91 -3.81
C SER A 29 18.30 -11.45 -3.32
N ALA A 30 17.79 -11.14 -2.13
CA ALA A 30 17.86 -9.84 -1.48
C ALA A 30 19.30 -9.39 -1.12
N LEU A 31 20.24 -10.34 -1.01
CA LEU A 31 21.61 -10.11 -0.55
C LEU A 31 22.46 -9.29 -1.53
N ARG A 32 22.03 -9.19 -2.80
CA ARG A 32 22.69 -8.35 -3.80
C ARG A 32 22.60 -6.85 -3.46
N THR A 33 21.51 -6.44 -2.81
CA THR A 33 21.28 -5.06 -2.35
C THR A 33 22.21 -4.67 -1.20
N PHE A 34 22.68 -5.63 -0.39
CA PHE A 34 23.60 -5.37 0.72
C PHE A 34 25.01 -4.94 0.29
N ARG A 35 25.37 -5.13 -0.99
CA ARG A 35 26.61 -4.54 -1.53
C ARG A 35 26.61 -3.01 -1.43
N VAL A 36 25.45 -2.37 -1.45
CA VAL A 36 25.29 -0.91 -1.27
C VAL A 36 25.66 -0.47 0.16
N LEU A 37 25.51 -1.34 1.16
CA LEU A 37 25.93 -1.06 2.54
C LEU A 37 27.45 -0.91 2.69
N ARG A 38 28.26 -1.48 1.78
CA ARG A 38 29.72 -1.24 1.75
C ARG A 38 30.05 0.21 1.40
N ALA A 39 29.23 0.88 0.59
CA ALA A 39 29.40 2.31 0.30
C ALA A 39 29.11 3.18 1.53
N LEU A 40 28.17 2.75 2.39
CA LEU A 40 27.88 3.39 3.68
C LEU A 40 29.06 3.26 4.67
N LYS A 41 29.90 2.23 4.57
CA LYS A 41 31.14 2.13 5.37
C LYS A 41 32.08 3.30 5.08
N THR A 42 32.26 3.70 3.82
CA THR A 42 33.11 4.84 3.41
C THR A 42 32.61 6.17 4.01
N ILE A 43 31.30 6.31 4.18
CA ILE A 43 30.66 7.48 4.79
C ILE A 43 31.06 7.64 6.26
N SER A 44 31.21 6.52 6.98
CA SER A 44 31.64 6.47 8.38
C SER A 44 33.15 6.63 8.58
N VAL A 45 33.96 6.58 7.52
CA VAL A 45 35.42 6.69 7.59
C VAL A 45 35.90 8.13 7.36
N ILE A 46 35.17 8.91 6.55
CA ILE A 46 35.52 10.31 6.23
C ILE A 46 34.95 11.25 7.32
N PRO A 47 35.80 11.97 8.08
CA PRO A 47 35.35 12.79 9.20
C PRO A 47 34.38 13.91 8.77
N GLY A 48 34.54 14.47 7.56
CA GLY A 48 33.65 15.51 7.04
C GLY A 48 32.20 15.05 6.79
N LEU A 49 32.00 13.77 6.46
CA LEU A 49 30.68 13.24 6.14
C LEU A 49 29.85 12.89 7.39
N LYS A 50 30.53 12.57 8.51
CA LYS A 50 29.87 12.41 9.82
C LYS A 50 29.18 13.69 10.28
N THR A 51 29.81 14.84 10.04
CA THR A 51 29.26 16.16 10.41
C THR A 51 27.99 16.48 9.64
N ILE A 52 27.95 16.17 8.34
CA ILE A 52 26.77 16.42 7.49
C ILE A 52 25.58 15.55 7.93
N VAL A 53 25.82 14.26 8.17
CA VAL A 53 24.76 13.35 8.64
C VAL A 53 24.30 13.73 10.05
N GLY A 54 25.21 14.16 10.93
CA GLY A 54 24.86 14.70 12.24
C GLY A 54 23.96 15.94 12.15
N ALA A 55 24.29 16.88 11.26
CA ALA A 55 23.46 18.06 10.99
C ALA A 55 22.09 17.68 10.41
N LEU A 56 22.03 16.70 9.49
CA LEU A 56 20.77 16.21 8.93
C LEU A 56 19.88 15.59 10.02
N ILE A 57 20.43 14.72 10.87
CA ILE A 57 19.70 14.10 11.98
C ILE A 57 19.21 15.17 12.96
N GLN A 58 20.01 16.20 13.22
CA GLN A 58 19.62 17.31 14.08
C GLN A 58 18.45 18.10 13.48
N SER A 59 18.46 18.33 12.17
CA SER A 59 17.34 18.95 11.44
C SER A 59 16.08 18.10 11.49
N VAL A 60 16.18 16.77 11.30
CA VAL A 60 15.03 15.86 11.42
C VAL A 60 14.44 15.88 12.83
N LYS A 61 15.28 15.92 13.88
CA LYS A 61 14.81 16.05 15.26
C LYS A 61 14.05 17.34 15.52
N LYS A 62 14.39 18.44 14.83
CA LYS A 62 13.63 19.70 14.90
C LYS A 62 12.32 19.63 14.13
N LEU A 63 12.26 18.86 13.06
CA LEU A 63 11.03 18.59 12.30
C LEU A 63 10.12 17.55 12.96
N ALA A 64 10.60 16.79 13.95
CA ALA A 64 9.82 15.75 14.62
C ALA A 64 8.52 16.27 15.23
N ASP A 65 8.52 17.48 15.78
CA ASP A 65 7.33 18.13 16.33
C ASP A 65 6.26 18.37 15.24
N VAL A 66 6.69 18.93 14.10
CA VAL A 66 5.84 19.12 12.91
C VAL A 66 5.35 17.80 12.34
N MET A 67 6.18 16.75 12.36
CA MET A 67 5.77 15.41 11.93
C MET A 67 4.68 14.85 12.84
N ILE A 68 4.79 14.99 14.16
CA ILE A 68 3.76 14.54 15.11
C ILE A 68 2.44 15.26 14.86
N LEU A 69 2.48 16.58 14.71
CA LEU A 69 1.29 17.38 14.38
C LEU A 69 0.65 16.91 13.06
N THR A 70 1.49 16.65 12.03
CA THR A 70 1.01 16.19 10.72
C THR A 70 0.36 14.82 10.81
N VAL A 71 0.98 13.87 11.51
CA VAL A 71 0.41 12.52 11.71
C VAL A 71 -0.90 12.59 12.49
N PHE A 72 -0.96 13.40 13.55
CA PHE A 72 -2.18 13.61 14.31
C PHE A 72 -3.29 14.18 13.42
N CYS A 73 -3.01 15.24 12.67
CA CYS A 73 -3.95 15.88 11.76
C CYS A 73 -4.47 14.91 10.68
N LEU A 74 -3.55 14.19 10.02
CA LEU A 74 -3.90 13.17 9.02
C LEU A 74 -4.72 12.04 9.62
N SER A 75 -4.46 11.64 10.87
CA SER A 75 -5.23 10.58 11.53
C SER A 75 -6.68 11.00 11.78
N VAL A 76 -6.92 12.24 12.21
CA VAL A 76 -8.28 12.77 12.41
C VAL A 76 -9.04 12.81 11.09
N PHE A 77 -8.42 13.35 10.03
CA PHE A 77 -9.04 13.37 8.71
C PHE A 77 -9.25 11.97 8.13
N ALA A 78 -8.33 11.03 8.38
CA ALA A 78 -8.48 9.64 7.94
C ALA A 78 -9.64 8.95 8.64
N LEU A 79 -9.86 9.20 9.94
CA LEU A 79 -11.00 8.62 10.68
C LEU A 79 -12.33 9.18 10.18
N ILE A 80 -12.40 10.49 9.95
CA ILE A 80 -13.58 11.15 9.37
C ILE A 80 -13.83 10.60 7.95
N GLY A 81 -12.79 10.56 7.12
CA GLY A 81 -12.86 10.06 5.75
C GLY A 81 -13.25 8.58 5.67
N LEU A 82 -12.75 7.75 6.58
CA LEU A 82 -13.11 6.33 6.64
C LEU A 82 -14.61 6.15 6.91
N GLN A 83 -15.18 6.93 7.83
CA GLN A 83 -16.61 6.84 8.15
C GLN A 83 -17.48 7.35 6.99
N LEU A 84 -17.08 8.45 6.33
CA LEU A 84 -17.82 9.03 5.22
C LEU A 84 -17.76 8.18 3.95
N PHE A 85 -16.61 7.58 3.66
CA PHE A 85 -16.36 6.86 2.41
C PHE A 85 -16.30 5.34 2.59
N MET A 86 -16.83 4.81 3.71
CA MET A 86 -16.80 3.38 3.98
C MET A 86 -17.55 2.61 2.89
N GLY A 87 -16.82 1.82 2.10
CA GLY A 87 -17.39 0.97 1.05
C GLY A 87 -17.86 1.71 -0.21
N LEU A 88 -17.85 3.06 -0.25
CA LEU A 88 -18.31 3.84 -1.41
C LEU A 88 -17.49 3.52 -2.67
N LEU A 89 -16.17 3.43 -2.55
CA LEU A 89 -15.28 3.13 -3.69
C LEU A 89 -15.43 1.70 -4.24
N ARG A 90 -16.09 0.81 -3.51
CA ARG A 90 -16.40 -0.56 -3.95
C ARG A 90 -17.70 -0.63 -4.77
N GLN A 91 -18.51 0.43 -4.75
CA GLN A 91 -19.71 0.49 -5.58
C GLN A 91 -19.31 0.52 -7.05
N LYS A 92 -19.82 -0.44 -7.82
CA LYS A 92 -19.58 -0.57 -9.26
C LYS A 92 -20.91 -0.62 -9.98
N CYS A 93 -20.94 -0.04 -11.16
CA CYS A 93 -22.13 -0.12 -12.00
C CYS A 93 -22.17 -1.47 -12.71
N VAL A 94 -23.18 -2.27 -12.39
CA VAL A 94 -23.39 -3.60 -12.98
C VAL A 94 -24.57 -3.53 -13.94
N ARG A 95 -24.49 -4.29 -15.03
CA ARG A 95 -25.58 -4.38 -16.00
C ARG A 95 -26.87 -4.91 -15.36
N SER A 96 -28.02 -4.34 -15.74
CA SER A 96 -29.31 -4.74 -15.19
C SER A 96 -29.65 -6.20 -15.51
N LEU A 97 -30.03 -6.95 -14.47
CA LEU A 97 -30.43 -8.35 -14.59
C LEU A 97 -31.81 -8.50 -15.26
N ASN A 98 -32.66 -7.45 -15.23
CA ASN A 98 -33.98 -7.44 -15.85
C ASN A 98 -33.96 -7.68 -17.37
N HIS A 99 -32.81 -7.44 -18.02
CA HIS A 99 -32.64 -7.78 -19.44
C HIS A 99 -32.44 -9.29 -19.66
N CYS A 100 -32.00 -10.02 -18.64
CA CYS A 100 -31.66 -11.44 -18.72
C CYS A 100 -32.77 -12.35 -18.16
N ILE A 101 -33.50 -11.90 -17.13
CA ILE A 101 -34.50 -12.72 -16.42
C ILE A 101 -35.89 -12.07 -16.48
N ASN A 102 -36.93 -12.91 -16.60
CA ASN A 102 -38.33 -12.48 -16.52
C ASN A 102 -38.86 -12.58 -15.07
N SER A 103 -40.01 -11.96 -14.79
CA SER A 103 -40.65 -11.93 -13.46
C SER A 103 -40.97 -13.30 -12.85
N SER A 104 -40.93 -14.38 -13.62
CA SER A 104 -41.15 -15.76 -13.17
C SER A 104 -39.87 -16.54 -12.82
N TYR A 105 -38.71 -15.88 -12.77
CA TYR A 105 -37.42 -16.51 -12.49
C TYR A 105 -37.25 -16.90 -11.01
N SER A 106 -36.77 -18.11 -10.76
CA SER A 106 -36.46 -18.60 -9.41
C SER A 106 -34.98 -18.36 -9.07
N PRO A 107 -34.66 -17.72 -7.93
CA PRO A 107 -33.28 -17.33 -7.58
C PRO A 107 -32.31 -18.50 -7.39
N ASN A 108 -32.82 -19.74 -7.30
CA ASN A 108 -32.03 -20.96 -7.13
C ASN A 108 -31.78 -21.72 -8.44
N THR A 109 -32.11 -21.12 -9.59
CA THR A 109 -31.96 -21.76 -10.90
C THR A 109 -30.88 -21.05 -11.73
N THR A 110 -30.15 -21.81 -12.54
CA THR A 110 -29.17 -21.21 -13.46
C THR A 110 -29.89 -20.45 -14.56
N PHE A 111 -29.28 -19.38 -15.07
CA PHE A 111 -29.83 -18.62 -16.20
C PHE A 111 -28.73 -18.31 -17.21
N VAL A 112 -29.13 -18.10 -18.46
CA VAL A 112 -28.21 -17.74 -19.54
C VAL A 112 -28.35 -16.24 -19.81
N CYS A 113 -27.24 -15.51 -19.77
CA CYS A 113 -27.19 -14.12 -20.21
C CYS A 113 -25.92 -13.85 -21.02
N ASN A 114 -26.05 -13.13 -22.14
CA ASN A 114 -24.95 -12.84 -23.07
C ASN A 114 -24.13 -14.08 -23.46
N ASN A 115 -24.82 -15.19 -23.78
CA ASN A 115 -24.20 -16.44 -24.20
C ASN A 115 -23.30 -17.12 -23.14
N ARG A 116 -23.44 -16.74 -21.86
CA ARG A 116 -22.84 -17.42 -20.70
C ARG A 116 -23.92 -17.86 -19.72
N THR A 117 -23.68 -19.00 -19.07
CA THR A 117 -24.56 -19.55 -18.02
C THR A 117 -24.06 -19.10 -16.66
N TRP A 118 -24.96 -18.53 -15.85
CA TRP A 118 -24.67 -18.04 -14.51
C TRP A 118 -25.34 -18.92 -13.47
N SER A 119 -24.60 -19.21 -12.40
CA SER A 119 -25.05 -20.14 -11.36
C SER A 119 -26.07 -19.50 -10.42
N SER A 120 -25.97 -18.18 -10.22
CA SER A 120 -26.87 -17.40 -9.37
C SER A 120 -26.83 -15.91 -9.76
N PRO A 121 -27.83 -15.11 -9.35
CA PRO A 121 -27.78 -13.66 -9.51
C PRO A 121 -26.58 -13.00 -8.81
N ALA A 122 -26.15 -13.54 -7.66
CA ALA A 122 -25.00 -13.01 -6.93
C ALA A 122 -23.70 -13.19 -7.72
N ASP A 123 -23.50 -14.35 -8.34
CA ASP A 123 -22.36 -14.66 -9.21
C ASP A 123 -22.26 -13.66 -10.38
N PHE A 124 -23.41 -13.37 -11.02
CA PHE A 124 -23.51 -12.35 -12.05
C PHE A 124 -23.13 -10.95 -11.55
N LEU A 125 -23.60 -10.56 -10.37
CA LEU A 125 -23.33 -9.23 -9.78
C LEU A 125 -21.89 -9.04 -9.32
N THR A 126 -21.18 -10.11 -8.97
CA THR A 126 -19.78 -10.04 -8.52
C THR A 126 -18.75 -10.15 -9.64
N ASN A 127 -19.17 -10.54 -10.84
CA ASN A 127 -18.26 -10.79 -11.94
C ASN A 127 -17.83 -9.49 -12.65
N GLU A 128 -16.52 -9.30 -12.81
CA GLU A 128 -15.92 -8.11 -13.41
C GLU A 128 -16.28 -7.91 -14.90
N ASP A 129 -16.66 -8.98 -15.60
CA ASP A 129 -17.13 -8.93 -16.99
C ASP A 129 -18.46 -8.18 -17.11
N ASN A 130 -19.27 -8.16 -16.05
CA ASN A 130 -20.58 -7.52 -16.03
C ASN A 130 -20.53 -6.07 -15.53
N PHE A 131 -19.36 -5.58 -15.13
CA PHE A 131 -19.17 -4.20 -14.71
C PHE A 131 -19.13 -3.29 -15.93
N TYR A 132 -19.79 -2.14 -15.83
CA TYR A 132 -19.73 -1.11 -16.83
C TYR A 132 -18.33 -0.50 -16.86
N LYS A 133 -17.67 -0.56 -18.02
CA LYS A 133 -16.33 0.00 -18.25
C LYS A 133 -16.43 1.05 -19.35
N VAL A 134 -15.84 2.22 -19.10
CA VAL A 134 -15.71 3.29 -20.10
C VAL A 134 -14.68 2.87 -21.15
N GLU A 135 -14.83 3.32 -22.39
CA GLU A 135 -13.89 3.00 -23.46
C GLU A 135 -12.45 3.37 -23.07
N GLY A 136 -11.53 2.40 -23.13
CA GLY A 136 -10.13 2.56 -22.74
C GLY A 136 -9.83 2.39 -21.24
N ALA A 137 -10.83 2.26 -20.37
CA ALA A 137 -10.62 2.04 -18.94
C ALA A 137 -10.41 0.55 -18.61
N LYS A 138 -9.43 0.26 -17.74
CA LYS A 138 -9.16 -1.10 -17.25
C LYS A 138 -10.15 -1.55 -16.17
N ASP A 139 -10.57 -0.62 -15.32
CA ASP A 139 -11.40 -0.88 -14.15
C ASP A 139 -12.87 -0.49 -14.41
N GLY A 140 -13.79 -1.16 -13.69
CA GLY A 140 -15.22 -0.83 -13.72
C GLY A 140 -15.49 0.56 -13.15
N LEU A 141 -16.42 1.28 -13.77
CA LEU A 141 -16.89 2.60 -13.35
C LEU A 141 -17.49 2.52 -11.94
N ILE A 142 -17.11 3.47 -11.08
CA ILE A 142 -17.72 3.66 -9.76
C ILE A 142 -18.99 4.46 -9.95
N CYS A 143 -20.07 4.07 -9.27
CA CYS A 143 -21.30 4.84 -9.29
C CYS A 143 -21.95 4.91 -7.91
N GLY A 144 -22.78 5.93 -7.71
CA GLY A 144 -23.45 6.19 -6.44
C GLY A 144 -24.95 6.46 -6.61
N TYR A 145 -25.67 6.46 -5.48
CA TYR A 145 -27.12 6.73 -5.46
C TYR A 145 -27.48 8.22 -5.31
N GLY A 146 -26.51 9.06 -4.96
CA GLY A 146 -26.72 10.50 -4.83
C GLY A 146 -26.94 11.16 -6.18
N SER A 147 -27.80 12.18 -6.25
CA SER A 147 -28.03 12.92 -7.51
C SER A 147 -26.79 13.65 -8.01
N ASP A 148 -25.85 13.94 -7.12
CA ASP A 148 -24.54 14.52 -7.44
C ASP A 148 -23.47 13.45 -7.72
N ALA A 149 -23.78 12.17 -7.54
CA ALA A 149 -22.91 11.05 -7.89
C ALA A 149 -23.22 10.59 -9.32
N GLY A 150 -22.17 10.34 -10.11
CA GLY A 150 -22.26 9.81 -11.48
C GLY A 150 -22.43 8.30 -11.56
#